data_AF-A0A8I2J7E9-F1
#
_entry.id   AF-A0A8I2J7E9-F1
#
_cell.length_a   1.000
_cell.length_b   1.000
_cell.length_c   1.000
_cell.angle_alpha   90.00
_cell.angle_beta   90.00
_cell.angle_gamma   90.00
#
_symmetry.space_group_name_H-M   'P 1'
#
loop_
_entity.id
_entity.type
_entity.pdbx_description
1 polymer ?
#
loop_
_entity_poly.entity_id
_entity_poly.type
_entity_poly.pdbx_seq_one_letter_code
_entity_poly.pdbx_strand_id
1 'polypeptide(L)'
;NIGHAQAAAGVAGVIKMVEAMRHGVLPRTLHVDEPTPHVDWESGQVRLLDEARQWPQTDRPRRAGVSSFGISGTNAHVILEQAPADEPSAQEPDQDADGLVMWPVSAKTPEALREQASRLAAYARDAGEGLDAAAVAHTLTHGRARFDLRAAVLGQTRADLVAGVEALAAGEAHPSLVSGAVTGGRTVFLFTGQGAQRPGMGRDLYEGEPVFAAAFDEVCGHFELPVALKDVVFGTDVELLNQTRYAQAGLFALQVALFRLAEHHGLVPDVLLGHSIGELAAAHVAGVWSLEDACRLVGARGRLMQAARPGGAMVMIAASEDEVSAVLEGREGVSLAAVNAAQSVVVSGDTEEAAEVAAHFEALGRRTKALHVSHAFHSAHMDTALEEFAQAAAQVTAHAPRLPVVSNVTGRVASAQELADPSYWVAQLRGTVRFAAGLEQARELGGKVFVELGPDAVLTTLLPDDAVAVPLQRTGQAHAFHLALATAHCHGLPVTWPLASTTGVA
;
A
#
# COMPACT_ATOMS: atom_id res chain seq x y z
N ASN A 1 21.98 -18.27 43.83
CA ASN A 1 21.81 -17.60 42.52
C ASN A 1 21.60 -16.10 42.68
N ILE A 2 20.44 -15.61 43.14
CA ILE A 2 20.13 -14.17 43.15
C ILE A 2 19.81 -13.58 44.54
N GLY A 3 20.03 -14.34 45.62
CA GLY A 3 19.63 -13.94 46.98
C GLY A 3 18.11 -13.86 47.17
N HIS A 4 17.67 -13.22 48.25
CA HIS A 4 16.25 -12.99 48.54
C HIS A 4 15.77 -11.66 47.93
N ALA A 5 15.06 -11.73 46.80
CA ALA A 5 14.52 -10.57 46.10
C ALA A 5 13.25 -9.96 46.75
N GLN A 6 13.08 -10.14 48.07
CA GLN A 6 11.95 -9.67 48.86
C GLN A 6 10.59 -9.95 48.18
N ALA A 7 9.84 -8.91 47.81
CA ALA A 7 8.54 -9.03 47.18
C ALA A 7 8.57 -9.82 45.85
N ALA A 8 9.71 -9.86 45.14
CA ALA A 8 9.87 -10.61 43.90
C ALA A 8 10.35 -12.06 44.10
N ALA A 9 10.57 -12.51 45.34
CA ALA A 9 11.12 -13.84 45.60
C ALA A 9 10.22 -14.99 45.12
N GLY A 10 8.89 -14.85 45.31
CA GLY A 10 7.93 -15.85 44.86
C GLY A 10 7.93 -15.99 43.33
N VAL A 11 7.82 -14.89 42.59
CA VAL A 11 7.80 -14.91 41.12
C VAL A 11 9.15 -15.36 40.54
N ALA A 12 10.28 -15.04 41.18
CA ALA A 12 11.58 -15.58 40.78
C ALA A 12 11.63 -17.12 40.88
N GLY A 13 10.99 -17.70 41.92
CA GLY A 13 10.81 -19.14 42.05
C GLY A 13 9.94 -19.74 40.93
N VAL A 14 8.87 -19.04 40.54
CA VAL A 14 8.02 -19.42 39.42
C VAL A 14 8.79 -19.40 38.10
N ILE A 15 9.50 -18.31 37.79
CA ILE A 15 10.31 -18.18 36.57
C ILE A 15 11.35 -19.30 36.49
N LYS A 16 12.08 -19.57 37.59
CA LYS A 16 13.05 -20.67 37.66
C LYS A 16 12.41 -22.00 37.25
N MET A 17 11.24 -22.31 37.79
CA MET A 17 10.61 -23.60 37.56
C MET A 17 9.97 -23.69 36.16
N VAL A 18 9.43 -22.60 35.62
CA VAL A 18 8.95 -22.55 34.23
C VAL A 18 10.10 -22.80 33.25
N GLU A 19 11.23 -22.12 33.42
CA GLU A 19 12.41 -22.35 32.57
C GLU A 19 12.98 -23.77 32.74
N ALA A 20 13.01 -24.30 33.96
CA ALA A 20 13.40 -25.70 34.20
C ALA A 20 12.49 -26.70 33.47
N MET A 21 11.18 -26.44 33.40
CA MET A 21 10.24 -27.27 32.65
C MET A 21 10.46 -27.16 31.14
N ARG A 22 10.66 -25.94 30.60
CA ARG A 22 10.92 -25.69 29.18
C ARG A 22 12.19 -26.37 28.69
N HIS A 23 13.26 -26.27 29.47
CA HIS A 23 14.55 -26.87 29.13
C HIS A 23 14.68 -28.34 29.55
N GLY A 24 13.76 -28.87 30.36
CA GLY A 24 13.83 -30.23 30.87
C GLY A 24 15.03 -30.49 31.76
N VAL A 25 15.51 -29.47 32.48
CA VAL A 25 16.67 -29.53 33.37
C VAL A 25 16.34 -28.85 34.68
N LEU A 26 16.58 -29.54 35.80
CA LEU A 26 16.51 -29.00 37.14
C LEU A 26 17.85 -28.35 37.50
N PRO A 27 17.91 -27.02 37.71
CA PRO A 27 19.18 -26.34 37.98
C PRO A 27 19.57 -26.46 39.46
N ARG A 28 20.88 -26.66 39.72
CA ARG A 28 21.42 -26.84 41.07
C ARG A 28 21.12 -25.67 42.02
N THR A 29 21.08 -26.02 43.29
CA THR A 29 21.08 -25.11 44.44
C THR A 29 22.52 -24.84 44.82
N LEU A 30 22.90 -23.56 44.92
CA LEU A 30 24.26 -23.16 45.30
C LEU A 30 24.40 -23.07 46.81
N HIS A 31 25.65 -23.12 47.29
CA HIS A 31 26.02 -23.00 48.71
C HIS A 31 25.48 -24.15 49.57
N VAL A 32 25.46 -25.36 49.00
CA VAL A 32 25.14 -26.60 49.70
C VAL A 32 26.42 -27.45 49.71
N ASP A 33 27.29 -27.19 50.70
CA ASP A 33 28.49 -28.01 50.91
C ASP A 33 28.13 -29.29 51.71
N GLU A 34 27.26 -29.14 52.72
CA GLU A 34 26.67 -30.23 53.50
C GLU A 34 25.19 -29.90 53.82
N PRO A 35 24.25 -30.86 53.76
CA PRO A 35 22.86 -30.64 54.19
C PRO A 35 22.79 -30.22 55.68
N THR A 36 21.83 -29.36 56.04
CA THR A 36 21.69 -28.93 57.44
C THR A 36 21.37 -30.12 58.37
N PRO A 37 22.03 -30.24 59.54
CA PRO A 37 21.76 -31.32 60.50
C PRO A 37 20.43 -31.13 61.26
N HIS A 38 19.76 -29.99 61.08
CA HIS A 38 18.47 -29.69 61.72
C HIS A 38 17.26 -30.27 60.99
N VAL A 39 17.48 -31.01 59.90
CA VAL A 39 16.44 -31.70 59.12
C VAL A 39 16.83 -33.17 59.03
N ASP A 40 15.87 -34.06 59.27
CA ASP A 40 16.04 -35.49 58.99
C ASP A 40 15.82 -35.74 57.49
N TRP A 41 16.92 -35.93 56.77
CA TRP A 41 16.91 -36.18 55.32
C TRP A 41 16.72 -37.67 54.98
N GLU A 42 16.88 -38.59 55.93
CA GLU A 42 16.83 -40.03 55.68
C GLU A 42 15.41 -40.58 55.75
N SER A 43 14.56 -40.05 56.62
CA SER A 43 13.17 -40.52 56.77
C SER A 43 12.20 -39.98 55.72
N GLY A 44 12.58 -38.95 54.97
CA GLY A 44 11.74 -38.28 53.98
C GLY A 44 11.99 -38.69 52.53
N GLN A 45 11.06 -38.33 51.64
CA GLN A 45 11.23 -38.42 50.18
C GLN A 45 11.78 -37.12 49.55
N VAL A 46 12.38 -36.25 50.36
CA VAL A 46 12.90 -34.94 49.94
C VAL A 46 14.42 -35.01 49.81
N ARG A 47 14.96 -34.50 48.70
CA ARG A 47 16.40 -34.42 48.45
C ARG A 47 16.77 -33.01 48.01
N LEU A 48 17.90 -32.51 48.49
CA LEU A 48 18.49 -31.28 47.97
C LEU A 48 18.97 -31.52 46.54
N LEU A 49 18.82 -30.50 45.70
CA LEU A 49 19.31 -30.51 44.33
C LEU A 49 20.65 -29.78 44.29
N ASP A 50 21.71 -30.45 44.74
CA ASP A 50 23.10 -29.98 44.80
C ASP A 50 23.80 -29.95 43.42
N GLU A 51 23.32 -30.78 42.50
CA GLU A 51 23.77 -30.84 41.10
C GLU A 51 22.65 -30.54 40.11
N ALA A 52 23.01 -30.00 38.94
CA ALA A 52 22.06 -29.81 37.86
C ALA A 52 21.78 -31.16 37.22
N ARG A 53 20.50 -31.50 37.00
CA ARG A 53 20.11 -32.82 36.50
C ARG A 53 19.00 -32.72 35.49
N GLN A 54 18.99 -33.63 34.52
CA GLN A 54 17.88 -33.75 33.60
C GLN A 54 16.59 -34.03 34.38
N TRP A 55 15.52 -33.31 34.06
CA TRP A 55 14.21 -33.56 34.62
C TRP A 55 13.58 -34.75 33.87
N PRO A 56 13.39 -35.92 34.51
CA PRO A 56 12.93 -37.11 33.83
C PRO A 56 11.63 -36.85 33.06
N GLN A 57 11.57 -37.36 31.83
CA GLN A 57 10.33 -37.43 31.08
C GLN A 57 9.59 -38.70 31.51
N THR A 58 8.31 -38.54 31.81
CA THR A 58 7.41 -39.63 32.23
C THR A 58 6.11 -39.50 31.44
N ASP A 59 5.20 -40.47 31.55
CA ASP A 59 3.85 -40.40 30.94
C ASP A 59 2.94 -39.33 31.57
N ARG A 60 3.49 -38.49 32.46
CA ARG A 60 2.79 -37.43 33.16
C ARG A 60 3.52 -36.10 32.97
N PRO A 61 2.78 -34.97 32.93
CA PRO A 61 3.40 -33.65 32.85
C PRO A 61 4.26 -33.40 34.08
N ARG A 62 5.39 -32.71 33.88
CA ARG A 62 6.24 -32.27 35.00
C ARG A 62 5.45 -31.33 35.89
N ARG A 63 5.57 -31.50 37.22
CA ARG A 63 4.92 -30.65 38.22
C ARG A 63 5.91 -30.18 39.26
N ALA A 64 5.74 -28.95 39.73
CA ALA A 64 6.55 -28.40 40.82
C ALA A 64 5.73 -27.50 41.74
N GLY A 65 6.05 -27.53 43.03
CA GLY A 65 5.55 -26.58 44.01
C GLY A 65 6.50 -25.40 44.19
N VAL A 66 5.96 -24.18 44.28
CA VAL A 66 6.69 -22.97 44.66
C VAL A 66 6.03 -22.40 45.91
N SER A 67 6.79 -22.33 47.00
CA SER A 67 6.33 -21.77 48.29
C SER A 67 7.00 -20.42 48.57
N SER A 68 6.24 -19.49 49.17
CA SER A 68 6.75 -18.22 49.68
C SER A 68 6.11 -17.89 51.02
N PHE A 69 6.94 -17.57 52.03
CA PHE A 69 6.51 -17.37 53.41
C PHE A 69 6.90 -15.97 53.86
N GLY A 70 5.90 -15.10 54.06
CA GLY A 70 6.11 -13.73 54.49
C GLY A 70 6.37 -13.63 55.99
N ILE A 71 7.19 -12.65 56.38
CA ILE A 71 7.52 -12.41 57.80
C ILE A 71 6.28 -12.09 58.66
N SER A 72 5.22 -11.55 58.06
CA SER A 72 3.92 -11.31 58.72
C SER A 72 3.14 -12.58 59.04
N GLY A 73 3.61 -13.76 58.60
CA GLY A 73 2.92 -15.04 58.72
C GLY A 73 2.00 -15.37 57.53
N THR A 74 1.96 -14.53 56.50
CA THR A 74 1.20 -14.82 55.27
C THR A 74 1.97 -15.78 54.38
N ASN A 75 1.39 -16.95 54.11
CA ASN A 75 2.00 -18.02 53.34
C ASN A 75 1.29 -18.20 52.00
N ALA A 76 2.04 -18.41 50.93
CA ALA A 76 1.52 -18.75 49.60
C ALA A 76 2.23 -20.00 49.06
N HIS A 77 1.46 -20.84 48.35
CA HIS A 77 1.97 -22.01 47.65
C HIS A 77 1.28 -22.13 46.29
N VAL A 78 2.06 -22.33 45.23
CA VAL A 78 1.57 -22.51 43.86
C VAL A 78 2.10 -23.83 43.31
N ILE A 79 1.23 -24.58 42.65
CA ILE A 79 1.60 -25.78 41.90
C ILE A 79 1.63 -25.41 40.42
N LEU A 80 2.79 -25.62 39.79
CA LEU A 80 3.01 -25.43 38.36
C LEU A 80 2.97 -26.79 37.68
N GLU A 81 2.40 -26.83 36.48
CA GLU A 81 2.37 -27.99 35.60
C GLU A 81 2.93 -27.59 34.24
N GLN A 82 3.69 -28.50 33.62
CA GLN A 82 4.18 -28.36 32.25
C GLN A 82 3.01 -28.10 31.30
N ALA A 83 3.18 -27.14 30.38
CA ALA A 83 2.20 -26.93 29.31
C ALA A 83 1.98 -28.24 28.52
N PRO A 84 0.76 -28.49 28.01
CA PRO A 84 0.53 -29.57 27.06
C PRO A 84 1.57 -29.51 25.94
N ALA A 85 1.99 -30.67 25.43
CA ALA A 85 2.79 -30.67 24.22
C ALA A 85 1.96 -30.01 23.12
N ASP A 86 2.54 -29.02 22.43
CA ASP A 86 1.94 -28.54 21.19
C ASP A 86 1.86 -29.76 20.26
N GLU A 87 0.65 -30.07 19.76
CA GLU A 87 0.57 -30.99 18.64
C GLU A 87 1.42 -30.37 17.54
N PRO A 88 2.38 -31.11 16.94
CA PRO A 88 3.13 -30.58 15.83
C PRO A 88 2.11 -30.13 14.80
N SER A 89 2.07 -28.83 14.53
CA SER A 89 1.34 -28.31 13.39
C SER A 89 1.78 -29.17 12.20
N ALA A 90 0.83 -29.88 11.57
CA ALA A 90 1.12 -30.74 10.43
C ALA A 90 1.59 -29.95 9.18
N GLN A 91 1.80 -28.64 9.33
CA GLN A 91 2.40 -27.79 8.34
C GLN A 91 3.89 -27.72 8.63
N GLU A 92 4.67 -28.52 7.91
CA GLU A 92 6.07 -28.15 7.67
C GLU A 92 6.07 -26.73 7.09
N PRO A 93 6.90 -25.80 7.60
CA PRO A 93 7.07 -24.52 6.94
C PRO A 93 7.49 -24.82 5.51
N ASP A 94 6.72 -24.30 4.55
CA ASP A 94 7.01 -24.44 3.14
C ASP A 94 8.42 -23.86 2.92
N GLN A 95 9.41 -24.74 2.76
CA GLN A 95 10.80 -24.32 2.57
C GLN A 95 10.97 -23.60 1.22
N ASP A 96 9.95 -23.70 0.37
CA ASP A 96 9.83 -23.04 -0.93
C ASP A 96 8.90 -21.81 -0.88
N ALA A 97 8.72 -21.16 0.27
CA ALA A 97 8.12 -19.82 0.33
C ALA A 97 9.08 -18.77 -0.28
N ASP A 98 9.37 -18.93 -1.57
CA ASP A 98 9.95 -17.93 -2.48
C ASP A 98 8.95 -16.77 -2.54
N GLY A 99 9.14 -15.81 -1.64
CA GLY A 99 8.23 -14.68 -1.50
C GLY A 99 8.93 -13.48 -0.90
N LEU A 100 8.53 -12.29 -1.33
CA LEU A 100 8.99 -11.07 -0.70
C LEU A 100 8.42 -10.98 0.72
N VAL A 101 9.29 -11.01 1.73
CA VAL A 101 8.93 -10.91 3.14
C VAL A 101 9.15 -9.48 3.62
N MET A 102 8.36 -9.03 4.60
CA MET A 102 8.54 -7.74 5.24
C MET A 102 8.73 -7.89 6.75
N TRP A 103 9.75 -7.23 7.29
CA TRP A 103 9.98 -7.07 8.73
C TRP A 103 9.60 -5.65 9.19
N PRO A 104 8.42 -5.46 9.80
CA PRO A 104 8.04 -4.17 10.36
C PRO A 104 8.72 -3.95 11.71
N VAL A 105 9.20 -2.74 11.94
CA VAL A 105 9.81 -2.29 13.19
C VAL A 105 9.17 -0.96 13.59
N SER A 106 8.82 -0.78 14.86
CA SER A 106 8.31 0.49 15.34
C SER A 106 8.82 0.83 16.73
N ALA A 107 8.90 2.11 17.03
CA ALA A 107 9.31 2.61 18.34
C ALA A 107 8.70 4.00 18.64
N LYS A 108 8.88 4.46 19.89
CA LYS A 108 8.43 5.79 20.33
C LYS A 108 9.44 6.90 20.06
N THR A 109 10.70 6.56 19.83
CA THR A 109 11.78 7.51 19.54
C THR A 109 12.69 6.97 18.43
N PRO A 110 13.40 7.84 17.68
CA PRO A 110 14.35 7.39 16.66
C PRO A 110 15.45 6.48 17.22
N GLU A 111 15.94 6.77 18.43
CA GLU A 111 16.97 5.97 19.11
C GLU A 111 16.47 4.56 19.40
N ALA A 112 15.24 4.45 19.92
CA ALA A 112 14.63 3.16 20.23
C ALA A 112 14.32 2.36 18.95
N LEU A 113 14.02 3.04 17.83
CA LEU A 113 13.84 2.38 16.53
C LEU A 113 15.14 1.74 16.05
N ARG A 114 16.25 2.50 16.11
CA ARG A 114 17.59 2.00 15.76
C ARG A 114 18.03 0.86 16.68
N GLU A 115 17.79 0.98 17.99
CA GLU A 115 18.12 -0.08 18.95
C GLU A 115 17.31 -1.35 18.70
N GLN A 116 16.00 -1.23 18.42
CA GLN A 116 15.17 -2.37 18.09
C GLN A 116 15.62 -3.06 16.79
N ALA A 117 16.02 -2.29 15.78
CA ALA A 117 16.59 -2.82 14.54
C ALA A 117 17.91 -3.56 14.80
N SER A 118 18.79 -3.02 15.65
CA SER A 118 20.04 -3.67 16.04
C SER A 118 19.82 -5.02 16.74
N ARG A 119 18.84 -5.09 17.65
CA ARG A 119 18.47 -6.34 18.34
C ARG A 119 17.88 -7.37 17.37
N LEU A 120 17.05 -6.94 16.41
CA LEU A 120 16.51 -7.80 15.37
C LEU A 120 17.61 -8.34 14.45
N ALA A 121 18.56 -7.50 14.04
CA ALA A 121 19.72 -7.90 13.25
C ALA A 121 20.58 -8.94 13.99
N ALA A 122 20.87 -8.71 15.27
CA ALA A 122 21.61 -9.65 16.10
C ALA A 122 20.90 -11.01 16.22
N TYR A 123 19.59 -10.99 16.51
CA TYR A 123 18.77 -12.20 16.56
C TYR A 123 18.81 -12.98 15.23
N ALA A 124 18.64 -12.28 14.10
CA ALA A 124 18.64 -12.91 12.78
C ALA A 124 20.01 -13.52 12.41
N ARG A 125 21.12 -12.89 12.82
CA ARG A 125 22.46 -13.45 12.64
C ARG A 125 22.70 -14.67 13.52
N ASP A 126 22.32 -14.61 14.79
CA ASP A 126 22.53 -15.70 15.75
C ASP A 126 21.72 -16.95 15.38
N ALA A 127 20.52 -16.78 14.84
CA ALA A 127 19.68 -17.88 14.34
C ALA A 127 20.24 -18.53 13.05
N GLY A 128 21.02 -17.79 12.25
CA GLY A 128 21.69 -18.30 11.05
C GLY A 128 20.73 -18.88 10.01
N GLU A 129 21.07 -20.07 9.50
CA GLU A 129 20.28 -20.79 8.49
C GLU A 129 18.97 -21.38 9.00
N GLY A 130 18.80 -21.52 10.31
CA GLY A 130 17.54 -21.98 10.90
C GLY A 130 16.48 -20.90 11.09
N LEU A 131 16.72 -19.66 10.65
CA LEU A 131 15.77 -18.56 10.81
C LEU A 131 14.62 -18.68 9.80
N ASP A 132 13.41 -18.89 10.30
CA ASP A 132 12.18 -18.73 9.53
C ASP A 132 11.82 -17.23 9.42
N ALA A 133 12.12 -16.63 8.26
CA ALA A 133 11.87 -15.21 8.02
C ALA A 133 10.38 -14.84 8.04
N ALA A 134 9.50 -15.76 7.63
CA ALA A 134 8.05 -15.56 7.61
C ALA A 134 7.49 -15.60 9.05
N ALA A 135 7.96 -16.52 9.89
CA ALA A 135 7.60 -16.55 11.31
C ALA A 135 8.05 -15.29 12.06
N VAL A 136 9.22 -14.74 11.71
CA VAL A 136 9.67 -13.44 12.23
C VAL A 136 8.72 -12.32 11.78
N ALA A 137 8.40 -12.25 10.49
CA ALA A 137 7.46 -11.26 9.95
C ALA A 137 6.09 -11.34 10.63
N HIS A 138 5.55 -12.55 10.79
CA HIS A 138 4.29 -12.79 11.48
C HIS A 138 4.34 -12.29 12.93
N THR A 139 5.41 -12.61 13.66
CA THR A 139 5.60 -12.18 15.05
C THR A 139 5.75 -10.66 15.18
N LEU A 140 6.50 -10.03 14.28
CA LEU A 140 6.66 -8.57 14.25
C LEU A 140 5.34 -7.86 13.92
N THR A 141 4.50 -8.48 13.08
CA THR A 141 3.22 -7.90 12.64
C THR A 141 2.11 -8.04 13.68
N HIS A 142 1.98 -9.22 14.31
CA HIS A 142 0.84 -9.58 15.16
C HIS A 142 1.19 -9.68 16.65
N GLY A 143 2.46 -9.96 16.97
CA GLY A 143 2.94 -10.19 18.33
C GLY A 143 3.66 -8.99 18.95
N ARG A 144 3.62 -7.81 18.34
CA ARG A 144 4.28 -6.59 18.83
C ARG A 144 3.33 -5.40 18.82
N ALA A 145 3.52 -4.51 19.79
CA ALA A 145 2.88 -3.20 19.78
C ALA A 145 3.36 -2.38 18.58
N ARG A 146 2.46 -1.57 18.01
CA ARG A 146 2.75 -0.68 16.89
C ARG A 146 2.82 0.75 17.40
N PHE A 147 3.94 1.43 17.16
CA PHE A 147 4.19 2.82 17.55
C PHE A 147 4.23 3.77 16.34
N ASP A 148 4.38 5.07 16.60
CA ASP A 148 4.23 6.10 15.58
C ASP A 148 5.45 6.26 14.67
N LEU A 149 6.66 5.98 15.16
CA LEU A 149 7.85 5.90 14.31
C LEU A 149 7.99 4.48 13.82
N ARG A 150 7.97 4.31 12.49
CA ARG A 150 7.87 3.01 11.84
C ARG A 150 8.92 2.88 10.76
N ALA A 151 9.35 1.65 10.57
CA ALA A 151 10.15 1.21 9.44
C ALA A 151 9.70 -0.17 9.00
N ALA A 152 9.91 -0.46 7.73
CA ALA A 152 9.62 -1.74 7.12
C ALA A 152 10.80 -2.12 6.21
N VAL A 153 11.37 -3.29 6.44
CA VAL A 153 12.42 -3.86 5.59
C VAL A 153 11.81 -4.95 4.74
N LEU A 154 11.94 -4.85 3.43
CA LEU A 154 11.51 -5.87 2.48
C LEU A 154 12.70 -6.70 2.02
N GLY A 155 12.51 -7.99 1.78
CA GLY A 155 13.58 -8.84 1.26
C GLY A 155 13.05 -10.18 0.79
N GLN A 156 13.66 -10.71 -0.27
CA GLN A 156 13.37 -12.05 -0.76
C GLN A 156 14.23 -13.09 -0.05
N THR A 157 15.40 -12.68 0.44
CA THR A 157 16.30 -13.55 1.19
C THR A 157 16.52 -13.04 2.61
N ARG A 158 16.96 -13.95 3.49
CA ARG A 158 17.44 -13.60 4.83
C ARG A 158 18.54 -12.52 4.77
N ALA A 159 19.45 -12.62 3.79
CA ALA A 159 20.55 -11.68 3.66
C ALA A 159 20.05 -10.25 3.38
N ASP A 160 19.05 -10.11 2.50
CA ASP A 160 18.43 -8.80 2.19
C ASP A 160 17.76 -8.19 3.41
N LEU A 161 17.01 -9.02 4.16
CA LEU A 161 16.31 -8.61 5.37
C LEU A 161 17.30 -8.15 6.46
N VAL A 162 18.37 -8.92 6.68
CA VAL A 162 19.43 -8.59 7.65
C VAL A 162 20.13 -7.28 7.26
N ALA A 163 20.52 -7.13 5.99
CA ALA A 163 21.17 -5.91 5.50
C ALA A 163 20.27 -4.67 5.69
N GLY A 164 18.97 -4.79 5.41
CA GLY A 164 18.03 -3.69 5.60
C GLY A 164 17.80 -3.30 7.07
N VAL A 165 17.75 -4.27 8.00
CA VAL A 165 17.64 -3.94 9.44
C VAL A 165 18.95 -3.41 10.02
N GLU A 166 20.10 -3.82 9.47
CA GLU A 166 21.41 -3.25 9.81
C GLU A 166 21.51 -1.79 9.35
N ALA A 167 21.08 -1.48 8.11
CA ALA A 167 21.01 -0.12 7.61
C ALA A 167 20.09 0.76 8.49
N LEU A 168 18.92 0.24 8.88
CA LEU A 168 18.02 0.93 9.82
C LEU A 168 18.70 1.19 11.16
N ALA A 169 19.44 0.21 11.70
CA ALA A 169 20.18 0.38 12.96
C ALA A 169 21.28 1.45 12.86
N ALA A 170 21.95 1.54 11.70
CA ALA A 170 22.98 2.54 11.42
C ALA A 170 22.40 3.94 11.10
N GLY A 171 21.11 4.03 10.77
CA GLY A 171 20.50 5.26 10.26
C GLY A 171 20.87 5.57 8.81
N GLU A 172 21.17 4.53 8.03
CA GLU A 172 21.56 4.61 6.63
C GLU A 172 20.38 4.29 5.71
N ALA A 173 20.39 4.85 4.50
CA ALA A 173 19.40 4.52 3.48
C ALA A 173 19.69 3.15 2.87
N HIS A 174 18.64 2.38 2.56
CA HIS A 174 18.75 1.10 1.87
C HIS A 174 17.58 0.94 0.89
N PRO A 175 17.77 0.38 -0.32
CA PRO A 175 16.70 0.27 -1.33
C PRO A 175 15.45 -0.47 -0.84
N SER A 176 15.62 -1.44 0.05
CA SER A 176 14.54 -2.24 0.61
C SER A 176 14.04 -1.75 1.98
N LEU A 177 14.53 -0.60 2.46
CA LEU A 177 14.13 0.00 3.72
C LEU A 177 13.20 1.19 3.46
N VAL A 178 11.99 1.10 3.99
CA VAL A 178 11.05 2.23 4.07
C VAL A 178 10.96 2.66 5.53
N SER A 179 10.97 3.97 5.77
CA SER A 179 10.77 4.52 7.12
C SER A 179 9.91 5.76 7.07
N GLY A 180 9.19 6.01 8.16
CA GLY A 180 8.26 7.12 8.26
C GLY A 180 7.73 7.30 9.67
N ALA A 181 6.91 8.32 9.81
CA ALA A 181 6.14 8.58 11.01
C ALA A 181 4.66 8.62 10.64
N VAL A 182 3.81 8.16 11.56
CA VAL A 182 2.37 8.34 11.48
C VAL A 182 2.07 9.83 11.31
N THR A 183 1.48 10.18 10.16
CA THR A 183 1.16 11.58 9.83
C THR A 183 -0.20 12.00 10.36
N GLY A 184 -1.14 11.05 10.44
CA GLY A 184 -2.56 11.34 10.65
C GLY A 184 -3.19 12.05 9.44
N GLY A 185 -4.45 12.46 9.57
CA GLY A 185 -5.19 13.08 8.47
C GLY A 185 -5.88 12.08 7.55
N ARG A 186 -6.34 12.57 6.39
CA ARG A 186 -7.12 11.80 5.42
C ARG A 186 -6.24 11.17 4.35
N THR A 187 -6.66 10.00 3.89
CA THR A 187 -6.08 9.29 2.75
C THR A 187 -6.82 9.69 1.48
N VAL A 188 -6.08 10.09 0.46
CA VAL A 188 -6.61 10.48 -0.85
C VAL A 188 -6.18 9.44 -1.88
N PHE A 189 -7.13 8.84 -2.58
CA PHE A 189 -6.80 7.99 -3.73
C PHE A 189 -6.81 8.81 -5.00
N LEU A 190 -5.69 8.77 -5.72
CA LEU A 190 -5.46 9.43 -6.98
C LEU A 190 -5.61 8.43 -8.13
N PHE A 191 -6.40 8.76 -9.16
CA PHE A 191 -6.59 7.89 -10.33
C PHE A 191 -5.96 8.52 -11.56
N THR A 192 -4.93 7.88 -12.11
CA THR A 192 -4.10 8.42 -13.18
C THR A 192 -4.89 8.65 -14.49
N GLY A 193 -4.51 9.68 -15.24
CA GLY A 193 -5.10 9.98 -16.55
C GLY A 193 -4.50 9.16 -17.70
N GLN A 194 -4.97 9.46 -18.91
CA GLN A 194 -4.40 8.89 -20.14
C GLN A 194 -3.01 9.47 -20.43
N GLY A 195 -2.14 8.63 -20.99
CA GLY A 195 -0.74 8.94 -21.31
C GLY A 195 0.27 8.18 -20.45
N ALA A 196 -0.19 7.53 -19.37
CA ALA A 196 0.64 6.71 -18.49
C ALA A 196 0.63 5.22 -18.86
N GLN A 197 -0.30 4.79 -19.73
CA GLN A 197 -0.40 3.39 -20.13
C GLN A 197 0.88 2.89 -20.81
N ARG A 198 1.24 1.65 -20.52
CA ARG A 198 2.36 0.96 -21.13
C ARG A 198 2.03 -0.53 -21.29
N PRO A 199 2.57 -1.22 -22.31
CA PRO A 199 2.39 -2.66 -22.40
C PRO A 199 2.92 -3.37 -21.15
N GLY A 200 2.18 -4.38 -20.69
CA GLY A 200 2.50 -5.13 -19.49
C GLY A 200 2.24 -4.38 -18.17
N MET A 201 1.56 -3.22 -18.17
CA MET A 201 1.16 -2.58 -16.91
C MET A 201 0.30 -3.53 -16.07
N GLY A 202 0.61 -3.69 -14.78
CA GLY A 202 -0.10 -4.60 -13.89
C GLY A 202 0.15 -6.10 -14.11
N ARG A 203 1.00 -6.53 -15.06
CA ARG A 203 1.24 -7.96 -15.35
C ARG A 203 1.75 -8.72 -14.12
N ASP A 204 2.76 -8.19 -13.43
CA ASP A 204 3.34 -8.86 -12.26
C ASP A 204 2.30 -9.02 -11.13
N LEU A 205 1.35 -8.07 -10.99
CA LEU A 205 0.24 -8.18 -10.04
C LEU A 205 -0.79 -9.20 -10.52
N TYR A 206 -1.07 -9.26 -11.82
CA TYR A 206 -1.95 -10.28 -12.39
C TYR A 206 -1.42 -11.70 -12.14
N GLU A 207 -0.10 -11.88 -12.22
CA GLU A 207 0.54 -13.18 -12.02
C GLU A 207 0.71 -13.53 -10.53
N GLY A 208 0.93 -12.53 -9.66
CA GLY A 208 1.20 -12.74 -8.23
C GLY A 208 0.02 -12.57 -7.27
N GLU A 209 -1.03 -11.83 -7.64
CA GLU A 209 -2.12 -11.43 -6.74
C GLU A 209 -3.50 -11.87 -7.27
N PRO A 210 -4.07 -12.98 -6.77
CA PRO A 210 -5.35 -13.52 -7.26
C PRO A 210 -6.51 -12.53 -7.20
N VAL A 211 -6.54 -11.65 -6.20
CA VAL A 211 -7.58 -10.61 -6.06
C VAL A 211 -7.51 -9.60 -7.20
N PHE A 212 -6.28 -9.20 -7.56
CA PHE A 212 -6.05 -8.32 -8.71
C PHE A 212 -6.43 -9.02 -10.01
N ALA A 213 -6.00 -10.27 -10.19
CA ALA A 213 -6.28 -11.03 -11.40
C ALA A 213 -7.79 -11.20 -11.65
N ALA A 214 -8.54 -11.62 -10.63
CA ALA A 214 -9.99 -11.77 -10.70
C ALA A 214 -10.69 -10.45 -11.01
N ALA A 215 -10.30 -9.37 -10.34
CA ALA A 215 -10.83 -8.03 -10.59
C ALA A 215 -10.55 -7.56 -12.02
N PHE A 216 -9.33 -7.71 -12.49
CA PHE A 216 -8.91 -7.27 -13.81
C PHE A 216 -9.64 -8.04 -14.92
N ASP A 217 -9.78 -9.35 -14.78
CA ASP A 217 -10.52 -10.19 -15.73
C ASP A 217 -12.01 -9.85 -15.77
N GLU A 218 -12.63 -9.60 -14.61
CA GLU A 218 -14.03 -9.15 -14.52
C GLU A 218 -14.25 -7.84 -15.28
N VAL A 219 -13.40 -6.82 -15.04
CA VAL A 219 -13.53 -5.53 -15.73
C VAL A 219 -13.28 -5.69 -17.23
N CYS A 220 -12.25 -6.44 -17.64
CA CYS A 220 -11.96 -6.71 -19.04
C CYS A 220 -13.13 -7.40 -19.75
N GLY A 221 -13.84 -8.30 -19.07
CA GLY A 221 -14.99 -9.02 -19.61
C GLY A 221 -16.19 -8.14 -19.97
N HIS A 222 -16.26 -6.91 -19.46
CA HIS A 222 -17.32 -5.95 -19.78
C HIS A 222 -17.03 -5.11 -21.03
N PHE A 223 -15.83 -5.18 -21.62
CA PHE A 223 -15.48 -4.39 -22.80
C PHE A 223 -15.57 -5.21 -24.09
N GLU A 224 -16.51 -4.84 -24.96
CA GLU A 224 -16.64 -5.40 -26.31
C GLU A 224 -15.70 -4.67 -27.28
N LEU A 225 -14.46 -5.14 -27.39
CA LEU A 225 -13.43 -4.57 -28.26
C LEU A 225 -13.03 -5.54 -29.39
N PRO A 226 -12.53 -5.03 -30.54
CA PRO A 226 -12.10 -5.90 -31.65
C PRO A 226 -11.02 -6.92 -31.27
N VAL A 227 -10.16 -6.57 -30.32
CA VAL A 227 -9.17 -7.45 -29.69
C VAL A 227 -9.47 -7.43 -28.19
N ALA A 228 -9.35 -8.57 -27.52
CA ALA A 228 -9.62 -8.63 -26.08
C ALA A 228 -8.72 -7.65 -25.32
N LEU A 229 -9.29 -6.87 -24.40
CA LEU A 229 -8.58 -5.80 -23.71
C LEU A 229 -7.31 -6.30 -23.01
N LYS A 230 -7.43 -7.45 -22.33
CA LYS A 230 -6.32 -8.11 -21.63
C LYS A 230 -5.14 -8.41 -22.56
N ASP A 231 -5.41 -8.92 -23.75
CA ASP A 231 -4.37 -9.26 -24.72
C ASP A 231 -3.66 -8.01 -25.24
N VAL A 232 -4.36 -6.88 -25.35
CA VAL A 232 -3.75 -5.60 -25.71
C VAL A 232 -2.93 -5.03 -24.56
N VAL A 233 -3.46 -5.01 -23.34
CA VAL A 233 -2.77 -4.46 -22.16
C VAL A 233 -1.51 -5.25 -21.83
N PHE A 234 -1.57 -6.58 -21.89
CA PHE A 234 -0.44 -7.46 -21.61
C PHE A 234 0.40 -7.81 -22.85
N GLY A 235 -0.03 -7.42 -24.04
CA GLY A 235 0.70 -7.63 -25.29
C GLY A 235 1.94 -6.74 -25.42
N THR A 236 2.47 -6.65 -26.63
CA THR A 236 3.65 -5.84 -26.97
C THR A 236 3.35 -4.71 -27.96
N ASP A 237 2.13 -4.64 -28.49
CA ASP A 237 1.71 -3.62 -29.46
C ASP A 237 1.38 -2.30 -28.77
N VAL A 238 2.39 -1.45 -28.66
CA VAL A 238 2.30 -0.10 -28.06
C VAL A 238 1.29 0.77 -28.82
N GLU A 239 1.27 0.70 -30.15
CA GLU A 239 0.40 1.54 -30.98
C GLU A 239 -1.06 1.17 -30.81
N LEU A 240 -1.36 -0.13 -30.74
CA LEU A 240 -2.71 -0.61 -30.44
C LEU A 240 -3.17 -0.18 -29.05
N LEU A 241 -2.31 -0.31 -28.03
CA LEU A 241 -2.62 0.15 -26.67
C LEU A 241 -2.83 1.68 -26.62
N ASN A 242 -2.10 2.45 -27.42
CA ASN A 242 -2.21 3.90 -27.48
C ASN A 242 -3.43 4.41 -28.26
N GLN A 243 -4.18 3.54 -28.94
CA GLN A 243 -5.52 3.89 -29.41
C GLN A 243 -6.40 4.20 -28.19
N THR A 244 -7.04 5.35 -28.19
CA THR A 244 -7.81 5.93 -27.07
C THR A 244 -8.83 4.95 -26.48
N ARG A 245 -9.48 4.14 -27.32
CA ARG A 245 -10.42 3.10 -26.88
C ARG A 245 -9.79 2.01 -26.00
N TYR A 246 -8.55 1.60 -26.30
CA TYR A 246 -7.82 0.60 -25.50
C TYR A 246 -7.12 1.26 -24.31
N ALA A 247 -6.53 2.45 -24.50
CA ALA A 247 -5.88 3.19 -23.43
C ALA A 247 -6.85 3.48 -22.27
N GLN A 248 -8.04 4.02 -22.55
CA GLN A 248 -9.00 4.36 -21.50
C GLN A 248 -9.59 3.12 -20.82
N ALA A 249 -9.98 2.11 -21.61
CA ALA A 249 -10.50 0.86 -21.04
C ALA A 249 -9.43 0.15 -20.19
N GLY A 250 -8.19 0.09 -20.67
CA GLY A 250 -7.07 -0.56 -19.97
C GLY A 250 -6.67 0.16 -18.69
N LEU A 251 -6.64 1.50 -18.70
CA LEU A 251 -6.39 2.29 -17.50
C LEU A 251 -7.51 2.12 -16.47
N PHE A 252 -8.78 2.15 -16.91
CA PHE A 252 -9.91 1.89 -16.02
C PHE A 252 -9.85 0.49 -15.41
N ALA A 253 -9.60 -0.55 -16.21
CA ALA A 253 -9.46 -1.92 -15.73
C ALA A 253 -8.32 -2.08 -14.73
N LEU A 254 -7.15 -1.51 -15.01
CA LEU A 254 -6.02 -1.50 -14.10
C LEU A 254 -6.36 -0.78 -12.78
N GLN A 255 -6.99 0.39 -12.86
CA GLN A 255 -7.31 1.21 -11.68
C GLN A 255 -8.34 0.56 -10.76
N VAL A 256 -9.37 -0.06 -11.32
CA VAL A 256 -10.36 -0.80 -10.54
C VAL A 256 -9.75 -2.06 -9.91
N ALA A 257 -8.88 -2.77 -10.63
CA ALA A 257 -8.15 -3.91 -10.07
C ALA A 257 -7.18 -3.51 -8.96
N LEU A 258 -6.43 -2.41 -9.14
CA LEU A 258 -5.57 -1.82 -8.10
C LEU A 258 -6.38 -1.39 -6.88
N PHE A 259 -7.56 -0.80 -7.07
CA PHE A 259 -8.44 -0.40 -5.98
C PHE A 259 -8.88 -1.61 -5.15
N ARG A 260 -9.37 -2.67 -5.79
CA ARG A 260 -9.80 -3.90 -5.10
C ARG A 260 -8.64 -4.59 -4.38
N LEU A 261 -7.44 -4.59 -4.97
CA LEU A 261 -6.24 -5.10 -4.32
C LEU A 261 -5.84 -4.24 -3.10
N ALA A 262 -5.83 -2.91 -3.24
CA ALA A 262 -5.53 -2.00 -2.14
C ALA A 262 -6.53 -2.17 -0.98
N GLU A 263 -7.83 -2.27 -1.28
CA GLU A 263 -8.89 -2.52 -0.29
C GLU A 263 -8.72 -3.88 0.39
N HIS A 264 -8.36 -4.93 -0.36
CA HIS A 264 -8.05 -6.25 0.19
C HIS A 264 -6.91 -6.19 1.23
N HIS A 265 -5.90 -5.36 0.97
CA HIS A 265 -4.81 -5.10 1.90
C HIS A 265 -5.13 -4.02 2.96
N GLY A 266 -6.40 -3.64 3.11
CA GLY A 266 -6.87 -2.74 4.16
C GLY A 266 -6.70 -1.24 3.88
N LEU A 267 -6.16 -0.85 2.72
CA LEU A 267 -6.08 0.56 2.34
C LEU A 267 -7.46 1.07 1.96
N VAL A 268 -7.92 2.11 2.66
CA VAL A 268 -9.23 2.73 2.41
C VAL A 268 -9.06 4.24 2.16
N PRO A 269 -9.70 4.79 1.11
CA PRO A 269 -9.70 6.23 0.87
C PRO A 269 -10.74 6.97 1.71
N ASP A 270 -10.41 8.22 2.06
CA ASP A 270 -11.37 9.19 2.57
C ASP A 270 -11.85 10.17 1.49
N VAL A 271 -11.05 10.38 0.44
CA VAL A 271 -11.31 11.30 -0.68
C VAL A 271 -10.78 10.68 -1.97
N LEU A 272 -11.51 10.85 -3.07
CA LEU A 272 -11.12 10.38 -4.40
C LEU A 272 -10.87 11.56 -5.34
N LEU A 273 -9.79 11.52 -6.09
CA LEU A 273 -9.46 12.51 -7.12
C LEU A 273 -8.88 11.81 -8.35
N GLY A 274 -9.56 11.89 -9.48
CA GLY A 274 -9.05 11.37 -10.73
C GLY A 274 -8.48 12.45 -11.64
N HIS A 275 -7.76 12.05 -12.68
CA HIS A 275 -7.38 12.93 -13.79
C HIS A 275 -8.03 12.44 -15.08
N SER A 276 -8.94 13.24 -15.64
CA SER A 276 -9.67 12.92 -16.88
C SER A 276 -10.36 11.54 -16.79
N ILE A 277 -9.85 10.52 -17.51
CA ILE A 277 -10.40 9.16 -17.43
C ILE A 277 -10.39 8.59 -16.00
N GLY A 278 -9.40 8.96 -15.19
CA GLY A 278 -9.31 8.53 -13.80
C GLY A 278 -10.49 9.02 -12.95
N GLU A 279 -11.16 10.11 -13.33
CA GLU A 279 -12.35 10.57 -12.60
C GLU A 279 -13.55 9.63 -12.79
N LEU A 280 -13.66 8.96 -13.94
CA LEU A 280 -14.68 7.93 -14.15
C LEU A 280 -14.40 6.70 -13.26
N ALA A 281 -13.12 6.33 -13.09
CA ALA A 281 -12.71 5.29 -12.14
C ALA A 281 -13.02 5.71 -10.69
N ALA A 282 -12.69 6.95 -10.31
CA ALA A 282 -13.02 7.52 -9.00
C ALA A 282 -14.54 7.51 -8.73
N ALA A 283 -15.37 7.91 -9.70
CA ALA A 283 -16.82 7.90 -9.56
C ALA A 283 -17.38 6.47 -9.42
N HIS A 284 -16.88 5.51 -10.21
CA HIS A 284 -17.24 4.10 -10.03
C HIS A 284 -16.88 3.59 -8.63
N VAL A 285 -15.65 3.85 -8.16
CA VAL A 285 -15.19 3.46 -6.81
C VAL A 285 -16.04 4.11 -5.71
N ALA A 286 -16.45 5.37 -5.90
CA ALA A 286 -17.38 6.05 -5.01
C ALA A 286 -18.77 5.38 -4.97
N GLY A 287 -19.08 4.51 -5.93
CA GLY A 287 -20.37 3.84 -6.06
C GLY A 287 -21.39 4.63 -6.89
N VAL A 288 -20.95 5.59 -7.71
CA VAL A 288 -21.85 6.33 -8.62
C VAL A 288 -22.47 5.39 -9.65
N TRP A 289 -21.70 4.42 -10.16
CA TRP A 289 -22.20 3.43 -11.12
C TRP A 289 -21.84 2.02 -10.71
N SER A 290 -22.66 1.07 -11.15
CA SER A 290 -22.25 -0.35 -11.21
C SER A 290 -21.01 -0.51 -12.09
N LEU A 291 -20.29 -1.63 -11.96
CA LEU A 291 -19.13 -1.90 -12.81
C LEU A 291 -19.53 -1.94 -14.30
N GLU A 292 -20.65 -2.61 -14.60
CA GLU A 292 -21.16 -2.73 -15.97
C GLU A 292 -21.46 -1.36 -16.59
N ASP A 293 -22.16 -0.49 -15.86
CA ASP A 293 -22.49 0.85 -16.34
C ASP A 293 -21.26 1.75 -16.48
N ALA A 294 -20.31 1.66 -15.54
CA ALA A 294 -19.04 2.37 -15.66
C ALA A 294 -18.25 1.92 -16.91
N CYS A 295 -18.17 0.61 -17.16
CA CYS A 295 -17.52 0.06 -18.36
C CYS A 295 -18.23 0.50 -19.65
N ARG A 296 -19.58 0.53 -19.68
CA ARG A 296 -20.34 1.07 -20.82
C ARG A 296 -19.97 2.52 -21.11
N LEU A 297 -19.94 3.36 -20.07
CA LEU A 297 -19.62 4.78 -20.23
C LEU A 297 -18.17 5.00 -20.66
N VAL A 298 -17.21 4.30 -20.04
CA VAL A 298 -15.79 4.36 -20.39
C VAL A 298 -15.55 3.84 -21.82
N GLY A 299 -16.21 2.76 -22.21
CA GLY A 299 -16.14 2.18 -23.55
C GLY A 299 -16.69 3.15 -24.60
N ALA A 300 -17.84 3.77 -24.33
CA ALA A 300 -18.40 4.82 -25.19
C ALA A 300 -17.45 6.01 -25.30
N ARG A 301 -16.94 6.54 -24.18
CA ARG A 301 -15.97 7.64 -24.14
C ARG A 301 -14.74 7.34 -25.00
N GLY A 302 -14.11 6.19 -24.77
CA GLY A 302 -12.91 5.78 -25.48
C GLY A 302 -13.14 5.63 -26.99
N ARG A 303 -14.26 5.03 -27.40
CA ARG A 303 -14.66 4.89 -28.82
C ARG A 303 -14.92 6.24 -29.47
N LEU A 304 -15.68 7.11 -28.82
CA LEU A 304 -16.06 8.41 -29.36
C LEU A 304 -14.87 9.36 -29.46
N MET A 305 -14.02 9.41 -28.43
CA MET A 305 -12.79 10.19 -28.45
C MET A 305 -11.76 9.65 -29.45
N GLN A 306 -11.78 8.35 -29.76
CA GLN A 306 -10.96 7.76 -30.83
C GLN A 306 -11.46 8.14 -32.24
N ALA A 307 -12.76 8.37 -32.41
CA ALA A 307 -13.39 8.73 -33.67
C ALA A 307 -13.53 10.25 -33.87
N ALA A 308 -13.12 11.04 -32.88
CA ALA A 308 -13.15 12.49 -32.92
C ALA A 308 -12.24 13.06 -34.01
N ARG A 309 -12.32 14.38 -34.25
CA ARG A 309 -11.54 15.05 -35.30
C ARG A 309 -10.04 14.71 -35.19
N PRO A 310 -9.42 14.13 -36.22
CA PRO A 310 -7.99 13.84 -36.22
C PRO A 310 -7.16 15.12 -36.48
N GLY A 311 -5.84 15.04 -36.26
CA GLY A 311 -4.91 16.13 -36.59
C GLY A 311 -4.76 17.21 -35.53
N GLY A 312 -5.13 16.90 -34.29
CA GLY A 312 -4.90 17.77 -33.13
C GLY A 312 -3.63 17.41 -32.34
N ALA A 313 -3.15 18.35 -31.54
CA ALA A 313 -2.00 18.18 -30.66
C ALA A 313 -2.36 18.53 -29.21
N MET A 314 -1.53 18.05 -28.29
CA MET A 314 -1.53 18.48 -26.89
C MET A 314 -0.10 18.84 -26.48
N VAL A 315 0.08 19.98 -25.82
CA VAL A 315 1.40 20.46 -25.39
C VAL A 315 1.34 20.89 -23.93
N MET A 316 2.21 20.30 -23.10
CA MET A 316 2.44 20.78 -21.74
C MET A 316 3.33 22.02 -21.78
N ILE A 317 2.96 23.04 -21.02
CA ILE A 317 3.66 24.32 -20.92
C ILE A 317 3.96 24.60 -19.44
N ALA A 318 5.22 24.93 -19.15
CA ALA A 318 5.66 25.35 -17.83
C ALA A 318 5.33 26.83 -17.58
N ALA A 319 4.05 27.13 -17.43
CA ALA A 319 3.49 28.47 -17.19
C ALA A 319 2.23 28.39 -16.32
N SER A 320 1.76 29.53 -15.81
CA SER A 320 0.47 29.63 -15.11
C SER A 320 -0.73 29.58 -16.06
N GLU A 321 -1.90 29.28 -15.50
CA GLU A 321 -3.17 29.39 -16.22
C GLU A 321 -3.42 30.80 -16.75
N ASP A 322 -3.15 31.84 -15.95
CA ASP A 322 -3.40 33.23 -16.34
C ASP A 322 -2.53 33.65 -17.54
N GLU A 323 -1.23 33.30 -17.52
CA GLU A 323 -0.31 33.56 -18.62
C GLU A 323 -0.79 32.88 -19.91
N VAL A 324 -1.19 31.60 -19.83
CA VAL A 324 -1.63 30.84 -21.01
C VAL A 324 -2.99 31.32 -21.50
N SER A 325 -3.94 31.59 -20.62
CA SER A 325 -5.27 32.12 -20.97
C SER A 325 -5.18 33.43 -21.74
N ALA A 326 -4.25 34.32 -21.37
CA ALA A 326 -4.02 35.57 -22.09
C ALA A 326 -3.51 35.35 -23.54
N VAL A 327 -2.73 34.29 -23.77
CA VAL A 327 -2.24 33.94 -25.13
C VAL A 327 -3.31 33.22 -25.95
N LEU A 328 -4.23 32.51 -25.28
CA LEU A 328 -5.37 31.83 -25.91
C LEU A 328 -6.52 32.78 -26.27
N GLU A 329 -6.54 34.00 -25.74
CA GLU A 329 -7.62 34.97 -25.98
C GLU A 329 -7.79 35.24 -27.49
N GLY A 330 -9.00 35.01 -27.99
CA GLY A 330 -9.33 35.17 -29.42
C GLY A 330 -8.93 34.00 -30.33
N ARG A 331 -8.37 32.91 -29.79
CA ARG A 331 -8.09 31.67 -30.52
C ARG A 331 -9.19 30.64 -30.30
N GLU A 332 -9.80 30.17 -31.38
CA GLU A 332 -10.85 29.13 -31.31
C GLU A 332 -10.30 27.72 -31.56
N GLY A 333 -9.16 27.59 -32.24
CA GLY A 333 -8.55 26.32 -32.61
C GLY A 333 -7.79 25.63 -31.47
N VAL A 334 -7.53 26.30 -30.35
CA VAL A 334 -6.82 25.77 -29.18
C VAL A 334 -7.55 26.08 -27.88
N SER A 335 -7.58 25.11 -26.97
CA SER A 335 -8.21 25.18 -25.65
C SER A 335 -7.21 24.89 -24.53
N LEU A 336 -7.48 25.40 -23.34
CA LEU A 336 -6.80 24.96 -22.12
C LEU A 336 -7.37 23.59 -21.71
N ALA A 337 -6.59 22.53 -21.85
CA ALA A 337 -7.02 21.15 -21.60
C ALA A 337 -6.88 20.74 -20.13
N ALA A 338 -5.80 21.16 -19.46
CA ALA A 338 -5.58 20.82 -18.06
C ALA A 338 -4.74 21.86 -17.32
N VAL A 339 -5.03 22.04 -16.03
CA VAL A 339 -4.23 22.78 -15.07
C VAL A 339 -3.76 21.78 -14.02
N ASN A 340 -2.53 21.29 -14.16
CA ASN A 340 -1.99 20.19 -13.35
C ASN A 340 -1.23 20.70 -12.11
N ALA A 341 -0.58 21.86 -12.22
CA ALA A 341 0.06 22.56 -11.12
C ALA A 341 0.10 24.06 -11.40
N ALA A 342 0.49 24.87 -10.41
CA ALA A 342 0.56 26.34 -10.54
C ALA A 342 1.42 26.84 -11.72
N GLN A 343 2.40 26.04 -12.16
CA GLN A 343 3.29 26.31 -13.29
C GLN A 343 3.33 25.14 -14.27
N SER A 344 2.24 24.37 -14.39
CA SER A 344 2.15 23.27 -15.34
C SER A 344 0.73 23.14 -15.88
N VAL A 345 0.56 23.58 -17.11
CA VAL A 345 -0.72 23.52 -17.83
C VAL A 345 -0.54 22.77 -19.15
N VAL A 346 -1.66 22.34 -19.73
CA VAL A 346 -1.68 21.65 -21.03
C VAL A 346 -2.66 22.37 -21.93
N VAL A 347 -2.21 22.74 -23.13
CA VAL A 347 -3.07 23.23 -24.21
C VAL A 347 -3.36 22.12 -25.19
N SER A 348 -4.52 22.17 -25.83
CA SER A 348 -4.95 21.17 -26.80
C SER A 348 -5.81 21.77 -27.91
N GLY A 349 -5.55 21.36 -29.15
CA GLY A 349 -6.33 21.84 -30.29
C GLY A 349 -5.67 21.52 -31.63
N ASP A 350 -5.88 22.38 -32.62
CA ASP A 350 -5.22 22.33 -33.92
C ASP A 350 -3.69 22.33 -33.76
N THR A 351 -3.02 21.46 -34.51
CA THR A 351 -1.58 21.22 -34.36
C THR A 351 -0.74 22.48 -34.52
N GLU A 352 -1.08 23.32 -35.51
CA GLU A 352 -0.37 24.58 -35.79
C GLU A 352 -0.57 25.59 -34.66
N GLU A 353 -1.82 25.81 -34.22
CA GLU A 353 -2.11 26.76 -33.13
C GLU A 353 -1.48 26.33 -31.80
N ALA A 354 -1.53 25.04 -31.46
CA ALA A 354 -0.87 24.53 -30.26
C ALA A 354 0.66 24.72 -30.32
N ALA A 355 1.26 24.55 -31.50
CA ALA A 355 2.69 24.80 -31.71
C ALA A 355 3.05 26.29 -31.62
N GLU A 356 2.20 27.20 -32.11
CA GLU A 356 2.40 28.64 -31.95
C GLU A 356 2.38 29.06 -30.48
N VAL A 357 1.41 28.55 -29.70
CA VAL A 357 1.34 28.82 -28.25
C VAL A 357 2.59 28.27 -27.56
N ALA A 358 3.03 27.06 -27.90
CA ALA A 358 4.26 26.49 -27.36
C ALA A 358 5.50 27.35 -27.70
N ALA A 359 5.66 27.74 -28.96
CA ALA A 359 6.77 28.56 -29.43
C ALA A 359 6.81 29.94 -28.75
N HIS A 360 5.65 30.53 -28.46
CA HIS A 360 5.57 31.76 -27.68
C HIS A 360 6.23 31.60 -26.29
N PHE A 361 5.90 30.53 -25.57
CA PHE A 361 6.47 30.27 -24.24
C PHE A 361 7.93 29.82 -24.28
N GLU A 362 8.35 29.10 -25.31
CA GLU A 362 9.76 28.78 -25.56
C GLU A 362 10.60 30.05 -25.77
N ALA A 363 10.07 31.03 -26.52
CA ALA A 363 10.72 32.32 -26.71
C ALA A 363 10.87 33.13 -25.40
N LEU A 364 10.00 32.86 -24.41
CA LEU A 364 10.10 33.39 -23.05
C LEU A 364 11.00 32.53 -22.13
N GLY A 365 11.69 31.53 -22.67
CA GLY A 365 12.58 30.63 -21.93
C GLY A 365 11.85 29.59 -21.07
N ARG A 366 10.55 29.38 -21.30
CA ARG A 366 9.77 28.35 -20.59
C ARG A 366 9.91 27.00 -21.26
N ARG A 367 9.84 25.93 -20.46
CA ARG A 367 9.85 24.55 -20.94
C ARG A 367 8.48 24.18 -21.51
N THR A 368 8.48 23.57 -22.68
CA THR A 368 7.31 22.97 -23.33
C THR A 368 7.59 21.49 -23.60
N LYS A 369 6.54 20.68 -23.73
CA LYS A 369 6.66 19.28 -24.13
C LYS A 369 5.41 18.85 -24.89
N ALA A 370 5.57 18.46 -26.15
CA ALA A 370 4.51 17.78 -26.89
C ALA A 370 4.15 16.46 -26.20
N LEU A 371 2.86 16.22 -25.99
CA LEU A 371 2.36 14.98 -25.42
C LEU A 371 2.09 13.98 -26.54
N HIS A 372 2.48 12.73 -26.31
CA HIS A 372 2.26 11.66 -27.29
C HIS A 372 0.82 11.15 -27.15
N VAL A 373 -0.10 11.83 -27.82
CA VAL A 373 -1.53 11.51 -27.86
C VAL A 373 -2.03 11.50 -29.30
N SER A 374 -3.11 10.78 -29.55
CA SER A 374 -3.69 10.62 -30.88
C SER A 374 -4.60 11.78 -31.30
N HIS A 375 -5.17 12.52 -30.34
CA HIS A 375 -6.17 13.56 -30.57
C HIS A 375 -5.99 14.72 -29.58
N ALA A 376 -6.62 15.85 -29.88
CA ALA A 376 -6.69 17.01 -29.02
C ALA A 376 -7.82 16.89 -27.97
N PHE A 377 -7.58 16.15 -26.89
CA PHE A 377 -8.58 15.95 -25.82
C PHE A 377 -8.85 17.23 -25.03
N HIS A 378 -10.05 17.36 -24.45
CA HIS A 378 -10.46 18.55 -23.68
C HIS A 378 -10.40 19.85 -24.51
N SER A 379 -10.77 19.76 -25.79
CA SER A 379 -10.79 20.86 -26.75
C SER A 379 -11.99 20.77 -27.68
N ALA A 380 -12.16 21.77 -28.56
CA ALA A 380 -13.22 21.79 -29.58
C ALA A 380 -13.17 20.58 -30.53
N HIS A 381 -12.04 19.88 -30.62
CA HIS A 381 -11.96 18.63 -31.39
C HIS A 381 -12.87 17.53 -30.85
N MET A 382 -13.29 17.63 -29.59
CA MET A 382 -14.22 16.69 -28.96
C MET A 382 -15.69 17.01 -29.22
N ASP A 383 -16.03 18.15 -29.84
CA ASP A 383 -17.43 18.59 -30.00
C ASP A 383 -18.27 17.56 -30.78
N THR A 384 -17.67 16.85 -31.74
CA THR A 384 -18.33 15.79 -32.53
C THR A 384 -18.71 14.56 -31.70
N ALA A 385 -18.11 14.38 -30.52
CA ALA A 385 -18.38 13.26 -29.63
C ALA A 385 -19.47 13.57 -28.58
N LEU A 386 -19.81 14.84 -28.35
CA LEU A 386 -20.58 15.25 -27.18
C LEU A 386 -22.02 14.74 -27.18
N GLU A 387 -22.71 14.80 -28.33
CA GLU A 387 -24.11 14.36 -28.41
C GLU A 387 -24.25 12.85 -28.16
N GLU A 388 -23.45 12.04 -28.85
CA GLU A 388 -23.49 10.58 -28.66
C GLU A 388 -22.99 10.18 -27.26
N PHE A 389 -22.03 10.91 -26.69
CA PHE A 389 -21.60 10.68 -25.31
C PHE A 389 -22.68 11.03 -24.29
N ALA A 390 -23.44 12.11 -24.51
CA ALA A 390 -24.59 12.48 -23.68
C ALA A 390 -25.65 11.37 -23.68
N GLN A 391 -25.91 10.76 -24.84
CA GLN A 391 -26.84 9.64 -24.97
C GLN A 391 -26.35 8.41 -24.20
N ALA A 392 -25.06 8.08 -24.28
CA ALA A 392 -24.47 6.99 -23.50
C ALA A 392 -24.53 7.27 -21.99
N ALA A 393 -24.23 8.50 -21.56
CA ALA A 393 -24.30 8.92 -20.16
C ALA A 393 -25.73 8.91 -19.60
N ALA A 394 -26.75 9.14 -20.44
CA ALA A 394 -28.15 9.05 -20.03
C ALA A 394 -28.67 7.60 -19.89
N GLN A 395 -27.93 6.60 -20.39
CA GLN A 395 -28.32 5.18 -20.34
C GLN A 395 -27.76 4.44 -19.12
N VAL A 396 -26.84 5.04 -18.37
CA VAL A 396 -26.28 4.46 -17.14
C VAL A 396 -27.06 4.90 -15.91
N THR A 397 -27.16 4.03 -14.91
CA THR A 397 -27.87 4.36 -13.66
C THR A 397 -26.89 4.95 -12.67
N ALA A 398 -27.04 6.24 -12.36
CA ALA A 398 -26.23 6.91 -11.34
C ALA A 398 -26.85 6.82 -9.94
N HIS A 399 -26.00 6.55 -8.94
CA HIS A 399 -26.33 6.53 -7.53
C HIS A 399 -25.55 7.61 -6.77
N ALA A 400 -26.02 7.93 -5.56
CA ALA A 400 -25.30 8.87 -4.70
C ALA A 400 -23.93 8.29 -4.29
N PRO A 401 -22.83 9.08 -4.40
CA PRO A 401 -21.50 8.62 -4.03
C PRO A 401 -21.40 8.36 -2.52
N ARG A 402 -20.73 7.26 -2.15
CA ARG A 402 -20.41 6.89 -0.76
C ARG A 402 -19.15 7.58 -0.23
N LEU A 403 -18.31 8.07 -1.14
CA LEU A 403 -17.05 8.75 -0.86
C LEU A 403 -17.02 10.11 -1.58
N PRO A 404 -16.43 11.16 -0.97
CA PRO A 404 -16.20 12.43 -1.64
C PRO A 404 -15.36 12.25 -2.92
N VAL A 405 -15.88 12.73 -4.05
CA VAL A 405 -15.15 12.80 -5.33
C VAL A 405 -14.87 14.27 -5.63
N VAL A 406 -13.61 14.61 -5.86
CA VAL A 406 -13.21 15.96 -6.25
C VAL A 406 -13.29 16.08 -7.78
N SER A 407 -14.11 17.03 -8.22
CA SER A 407 -14.48 17.26 -9.61
C SER A 407 -13.32 17.79 -10.45
N ASN A 408 -13.10 17.22 -11.64
CA ASN A 408 -12.17 17.80 -12.62
C ASN A 408 -12.73 19.05 -13.29
N VAL A 409 -14.05 19.21 -13.36
CA VAL A 409 -14.68 20.38 -14.00
C VAL A 409 -14.56 21.62 -13.11
N THR A 410 -14.78 21.44 -11.80
CA THR A 410 -14.91 22.56 -10.85
C THR A 410 -13.74 22.69 -9.88
N GLY A 411 -12.93 21.64 -9.69
CA GLY A 411 -11.85 21.62 -8.70
C GLY A 411 -12.32 21.50 -7.25
N ARG A 412 -13.62 21.38 -7.00
CA ARG A 412 -14.23 21.20 -5.66
C ARG A 412 -14.87 19.82 -5.52
N VAL A 413 -15.28 19.45 -4.31
CA VAL A 413 -16.07 18.23 -4.09
C VAL A 413 -17.37 18.31 -4.89
N ALA A 414 -17.60 17.29 -5.73
CA ALA A 414 -18.82 17.17 -6.52
C ALA A 414 -20.00 16.74 -5.63
N SER A 415 -21.16 17.34 -5.86
CA SER A 415 -22.42 16.89 -5.26
C SER A 415 -22.93 15.61 -5.92
N ALA A 416 -23.80 14.88 -5.22
CA ALA A 416 -24.46 13.70 -5.77
C ALA A 416 -25.27 14.02 -7.05
N GLN A 417 -25.87 15.21 -7.10
CA GLN A 417 -26.63 15.70 -8.24
C GLN A 417 -25.73 15.96 -9.44
N GLU A 418 -24.57 16.60 -9.23
CA GLU A 418 -23.60 16.83 -10.30
C GLU A 418 -23.11 15.51 -10.91
N LEU A 419 -22.71 14.53 -10.07
CA LEU A 419 -22.21 13.24 -10.59
C LEU A 419 -23.30 12.38 -11.24
N ALA A 420 -24.57 12.57 -10.85
CA ALA A 420 -25.70 11.86 -11.44
C ALA A 420 -26.21 12.51 -12.74
N ASP A 421 -25.79 13.73 -13.06
CA ASP A 421 -26.22 14.46 -14.25
C ASP A 421 -25.34 14.08 -15.47
N PRO A 422 -25.91 13.51 -16.55
CA PRO A 422 -25.17 13.24 -17.78
C PRO A 422 -24.41 14.46 -18.35
N SER A 423 -24.96 15.67 -18.17
CA SER A 423 -24.35 16.90 -18.67
C SER A 423 -23.02 17.23 -17.98
N TYR A 424 -22.83 16.77 -16.73
CA TYR A 424 -21.54 16.88 -16.03
C TYR A 424 -20.45 16.11 -16.78
N TRP A 425 -20.74 14.89 -17.21
CA TRP A 425 -19.77 14.04 -17.90
C TRP A 425 -19.46 14.55 -19.31
N VAL A 426 -20.44 15.15 -19.99
CA VAL A 426 -20.20 15.87 -21.25
C VAL A 426 -19.28 17.07 -21.03
N ALA A 427 -19.54 17.87 -20.00
CA ALA A 427 -18.67 18.99 -19.62
C ALA A 427 -17.26 18.52 -19.21
N GLN A 428 -17.15 17.36 -18.56
CA GLN A 428 -15.88 16.73 -18.18
C GLN A 428 -15.04 16.29 -19.38
N LEU A 429 -15.69 15.74 -20.41
CA LEU A 429 -15.03 15.29 -21.64
C LEU A 429 -14.46 16.48 -22.43
N ARG A 430 -15.17 17.62 -22.41
CA ARG A 430 -14.86 18.79 -23.22
C ARG A 430 -14.03 19.87 -22.51
N GLY A 431 -14.23 20.02 -21.20
CA GLY A 431 -13.73 21.12 -20.40
C GLY A 431 -12.33 20.91 -19.84
N THR A 432 -11.76 21.97 -19.28
CA THR A 432 -10.43 21.93 -18.66
C THR A 432 -10.41 21.04 -17.41
N VAL A 433 -9.44 20.13 -17.32
CA VAL A 433 -9.17 19.35 -16.11
C VAL A 433 -8.52 20.23 -15.03
N ARG A 434 -9.27 20.56 -13.98
CA ARG A 434 -8.86 21.38 -12.83
C ARG A 434 -8.11 20.59 -11.74
N PHE A 435 -7.09 19.81 -12.13
CA PHE A 435 -6.39 18.90 -11.22
C PHE A 435 -5.67 19.62 -10.08
N ALA A 436 -5.00 20.75 -10.34
CA ALA A 436 -4.31 21.53 -9.31
C ALA A 436 -5.28 22.04 -8.22
N ALA A 437 -6.44 22.57 -8.63
CA ALA A 437 -7.49 22.99 -7.70
C ALA A 437 -8.07 21.79 -6.94
N GLY A 438 -8.26 20.65 -7.63
CA GLY A 438 -8.73 19.43 -6.98
C GLY A 438 -7.75 18.88 -5.94
N LEU A 439 -6.44 18.97 -6.19
CA LEU A 439 -5.42 18.60 -5.23
C LEU A 439 -5.46 19.51 -4.00
N GLU A 440 -5.59 20.83 -4.20
CA GLU A 440 -5.73 21.76 -3.09
C GLU A 440 -7.00 21.48 -2.27
N GLN A 441 -8.14 21.23 -2.93
CA GLN A 441 -9.37 20.84 -2.26
C GLN A 441 -9.18 19.57 -1.40
N ALA A 442 -8.47 18.56 -1.91
CA ALA A 442 -8.18 17.34 -1.17
C ALA A 442 -7.31 17.61 0.08
N ARG A 443 -6.38 18.57 0.00
CA ARG A 443 -5.59 19.03 1.14
C ARG A 443 -6.40 19.81 2.17
N GLU A 444 -7.30 20.69 1.73
CA GLU A 444 -8.22 21.42 2.60
C GLU A 444 -9.13 20.48 3.40
N LEU A 445 -9.49 19.33 2.81
CA LEU A 445 -10.21 18.25 3.50
C LEU A 445 -9.35 17.48 4.52
N GLY A 446 -8.07 17.82 4.65
CA GLY A 446 -7.12 17.18 5.55
C GLY A 446 -6.30 16.07 4.90
N GLY A 447 -6.24 15.98 3.57
CA GLY A 447 -5.45 15.00 2.83
C GLY A 447 -3.95 15.10 3.17
N LYS A 448 -3.37 13.97 3.59
CA LYS A 448 -1.94 13.87 3.97
C LYS A 448 -1.21 12.72 3.30
N VAL A 449 -1.90 11.62 3.03
CA VAL A 449 -1.34 10.46 2.33
C VAL A 449 -2.09 10.26 1.02
N PHE A 450 -1.36 10.26 -0.08
CA PHE A 450 -1.89 10.21 -1.44
C PHE A 450 -1.46 8.92 -2.10
N VAL A 451 -2.42 8.00 -2.29
CA VAL A 451 -2.20 6.71 -2.91
C VAL A 451 -2.57 6.80 -4.38
N GLU A 452 -1.62 6.58 -5.29
CA GLU A 452 -1.88 6.65 -6.73
C GLU A 452 -2.14 5.27 -7.33
N LEU A 453 -3.34 5.14 -7.90
CA LEU A 453 -3.83 4.00 -8.62
C LEU A 453 -3.63 4.29 -10.11
N GLY A 454 -2.56 3.72 -10.65
CA GLY A 454 -2.17 3.86 -12.04
C GLY A 454 -1.00 2.95 -12.39
N PRO A 455 -0.56 2.97 -13.65
CA PRO A 455 0.55 2.13 -14.12
C PRO A 455 1.94 2.67 -13.73
N ASP A 456 2.01 3.90 -13.20
CA ASP A 456 3.24 4.59 -12.79
C ASP A 456 2.96 5.71 -11.77
N ALA A 457 4.02 6.34 -11.25
CA ALA A 457 3.97 7.47 -10.34
C ALA A 457 3.88 8.81 -11.11
N VAL A 458 2.71 9.15 -11.66
CA VAL A 458 2.52 10.37 -12.46
C VAL A 458 1.97 11.50 -11.60
N LEU A 459 0.80 11.29 -10.98
CA LEU A 459 0.09 12.30 -10.19
C LEU A 459 0.80 12.58 -8.87
N THR A 460 1.45 11.57 -8.29
CA THR A 460 2.25 11.69 -7.07
C THR A 460 3.44 12.64 -7.22
N THR A 461 3.95 12.82 -8.44
CA THR A 461 5.03 13.80 -8.72
C THR A 461 4.58 15.25 -8.71
N LEU A 462 3.27 15.50 -8.72
CA LEU A 462 2.67 16.83 -8.63
C LEU A 462 2.38 17.25 -7.19
N LEU A 463 2.60 16.35 -6.23
CA LEU A 463 2.37 16.61 -4.83
C LEU A 463 3.42 17.56 -4.25
N PRO A 464 3.05 18.36 -3.23
CA PRO A 464 4.01 19.16 -2.47
C PRO A 464 4.90 18.26 -1.60
N ASP A 465 6.07 18.78 -1.19
CA ASP A 465 7.06 18.03 -0.41
C ASP A 465 6.56 17.54 0.96
N ASP A 466 5.51 18.18 1.52
CA ASP A 466 4.93 17.80 2.82
C ASP A 466 3.85 16.70 2.73
N ALA A 467 3.52 16.25 1.52
CA ALA A 467 2.57 15.17 1.29
C ALA A 467 3.28 13.81 1.17
N VAL A 468 2.66 12.76 1.69
CA VAL A 468 3.15 11.39 1.53
C VAL A 468 2.64 10.84 0.21
N ALA A 469 3.55 10.55 -0.71
CA ALA A 469 3.27 9.93 -2.01
C ALA A 469 3.38 8.40 -1.93
N VAL A 470 2.33 7.69 -2.36
CA VAL A 470 2.27 6.22 -2.34
C VAL A 470 1.78 5.70 -3.71
N PRO A 471 2.64 5.67 -4.74
CA PRO A 471 2.28 5.09 -6.03
C PRO A 471 2.24 3.55 -5.94
N LEU A 472 1.15 2.91 -6.36
CA LEU A 472 1.01 1.45 -6.28
C LEU A 472 1.81 0.70 -7.35
N GLN A 473 2.11 1.36 -8.47
CA GLN A 473 3.00 0.87 -9.51
C GLN A 473 4.01 1.96 -9.84
N ARG A 474 5.20 1.56 -10.25
CA ARG A 474 6.22 2.47 -10.78
C ARG A 474 7.06 1.76 -11.82
N THR A 475 7.25 2.39 -12.97
CA THR A 475 8.01 1.78 -14.07
C THR A 475 9.47 1.54 -13.64
N GLY A 476 9.96 0.32 -13.87
CA GLY A 476 11.33 -0.08 -13.51
C GLY A 476 11.57 -0.33 -12.02
N GLN A 477 10.53 -0.28 -11.18
CA GLN A 477 10.64 -0.60 -9.76
C GLN A 477 10.05 -1.98 -9.48
N ALA A 478 10.92 -2.95 -9.18
CA ALA A 478 10.50 -4.26 -8.72
C ALA A 478 9.71 -4.15 -7.41
N HIS A 479 8.67 -4.97 -7.26
CA HIS A 479 7.82 -5.03 -6.06
C HIS A 479 7.22 -3.66 -5.63
N ALA A 480 6.95 -2.76 -6.59
CA ALA A 480 6.43 -1.42 -6.30
C ALA A 480 5.19 -1.43 -5.39
N PHE A 481 4.27 -2.38 -5.56
CA PHE A 481 3.09 -2.51 -4.72
C PHE A 481 3.43 -2.82 -3.25
N HIS A 482 4.39 -3.70 -3.00
CA HIS A 482 4.81 -4.04 -1.64
C HIS A 482 5.53 -2.86 -0.96
N LEU A 483 6.33 -2.11 -1.72
CA LEU A 483 6.93 -0.86 -1.25
C LEU A 483 5.85 0.20 -0.95
N ALA A 484 4.78 0.23 -1.73
CA ALA A 484 3.64 1.10 -1.48
C ALA A 484 2.91 0.73 -0.18
N LEU A 485 2.67 -0.56 0.07
CA LEU A 485 2.12 -1.06 1.34
C LEU A 485 3.05 -0.71 2.52
N ALA A 486 4.36 -0.92 2.38
CA ALA A 486 5.39 -0.53 3.37
C ALA A 486 5.33 0.97 3.69
N THR A 487 5.24 1.80 2.66
CA THR A 487 5.12 3.27 2.80
C THR A 487 3.83 3.65 3.51
N ALA A 488 2.69 3.12 3.06
CA ALA A 488 1.40 3.34 3.68
C ALA A 488 1.42 2.96 5.17
N HIS A 489 1.96 1.80 5.52
CA HIS A 489 2.10 1.36 6.91
C HIS A 489 2.98 2.30 7.73
N CYS A 490 4.13 2.72 7.20
CA CYS A 490 5.05 3.60 7.90
C CYS A 490 4.44 4.98 8.18
N HIS A 491 3.47 5.39 7.37
CA HIS A 491 2.72 6.64 7.55
C HIS A 491 1.36 6.46 8.24
N GLY A 492 1.10 5.28 8.81
CA GLY A 492 -0.01 5.08 9.74
C GLY A 492 -1.27 4.46 9.14
N LEU A 493 -1.28 4.15 7.84
CA LEU A 493 -2.44 3.52 7.22
C LEU A 493 -2.60 2.08 7.74
N PRO A 494 -3.85 1.60 7.90
CA PRO A 494 -4.11 0.21 8.19
C PRO A 494 -3.67 -0.62 6.97
N VAL A 495 -2.72 -1.52 7.19
CA VAL A 495 -2.24 -2.45 6.16
C VAL A 495 -2.35 -3.86 6.70
N THR A 496 -3.06 -4.70 5.95
CA THR A 496 -3.07 -6.15 6.07
C THR A 496 -2.02 -6.69 5.11
N TRP A 497 -0.95 -7.25 5.67
CA TRP A 497 0.14 -7.76 4.84
C TRP A 497 -0.27 -9.04 4.13
N PRO A 498 0.18 -9.24 2.88
CA PRO A 498 0.31 -10.58 2.37
C PRO A 498 1.32 -11.28 3.27
N LEU A 499 0.83 -12.06 4.23
CA LEU A 499 1.68 -13.03 4.89
C LEU A 499 2.05 -14.02 3.79
N ALA A 500 3.34 -14.27 3.59
CA ALA A 500 3.81 -15.34 2.72
C ALA A 500 2.93 -16.56 3.01
N SER A 501 2.16 -16.97 2.01
CA SER A 501 1.10 -17.92 2.25
C SER A 501 1.76 -19.21 2.71
N THR A 502 1.43 -19.66 3.91
CA THR A 502 1.42 -21.10 4.20
C THR A 502 0.23 -21.66 3.41
N THR A 503 0.36 -21.76 2.09
CA THR A 503 -0.69 -22.29 1.21
C THR A 503 -0.88 -23.76 1.54
N GLY A 504 -1.93 -24.06 2.31
CA GLY A 504 -2.56 -25.36 2.40
C GLY A 504 -4.06 -25.14 2.34
N VAL A 505 -4.66 -25.44 1.19
CA VAL A 505 -6.11 -25.43 0.96
C VAL A 505 -6.80 -26.28 2.04
N ALA A 506 -7.91 -25.78 2.57
CA ALA A 506 -8.77 -26.42 3.57
C ALA A 506 -9.36 -27.76 3.11
#